data_AF-A0A6L5ZN98-F1
#
_entry.id   AF-A0A6L5ZN98-F1
#
_cell.length_a   1.000
_cell.length_b   1.000
_cell.length_c   1.000
_cell.angle_alpha   90.00
_cell.angle_beta   90.00
_cell.angle_gamma   90.00
#
_symmetry.space_group_name_H-M   'P 1'
#
loop_
_entity.id
_entity.type
_entity.pdbx_description
1 polymer ?
#
loop_
_entity_poly.entity_id
_entity_poly.type
_entity_poly.pdbx_seq_one_letter_code
_entity_poly.pdbx_strand_id
1 'polypeptide(L)' 'SGARLMTTMIHHMRRNNIKYGLQTMCEGGGMANATILELL' A
#
# COMPACT_ATOMS: atom_id res chain seq x y z
N SER A 1 0.74 5.27 -10.62
CA SER A 1 -0.20 5.54 -9.50
C SER A 1 0.11 4.72 -8.26
N GLY A 2 0.36 3.41 -8.36
CA GLY A 2 0.65 2.53 -7.20
C GLY A 2 1.79 2.98 -6.30
N ALA A 3 2.97 3.27 -6.87
CA ALA A 3 4.11 3.72 -6.06
C ALA A 3 3.80 4.95 -5.19
N ARG A 4 3.04 5.93 -5.72
CA ARG A 4 2.63 7.13 -4.94
C ARG A 4 1.66 6.78 -3.80
N LEU A 5 0.69 5.89 -4.04
CA LEU A 5 -0.23 5.42 -3.01
C LEU A 5 0.52 4.66 -1.92
N MET A 6 1.44 3.77 -2.32
CA MET A 6 2.30 3.02 -1.42
C MET A 6 3.18 3.94 -0.56
N THR A 7 3.85 4.94 -1.15
CA THR A 7 4.65 5.92 -0.40
C THR A 7 3.81 6.69 0.62
N THR A 8 2.61 7.14 0.22
CA THR A 8 1.67 7.81 1.14
C THR A 8 1.27 6.90 2.30
N MET A 9 0.99 5.63 2.01
CA MET A 9 0.66 4.61 3.00
C MET A 9 1.83 4.37 3.97
N ILE A 10 3.06 4.25 3.49
CA ILE A 10 4.25 4.06 4.35
C ILE A 10 4.43 5.26 5.29
N HIS A 11 4.25 6.49 4.82
CA HIS A 11 4.29 7.67 5.69
C HIS A 11 3.15 7.67 6.73
N HIS A 12 1.96 7.23 6.35
CA HIS A 12 0.86 7.05 7.30
C HIS A 12 1.17 5.97 8.34
N MET A 13 1.74 4.84 7.93
CA MET A 13 2.10 3.75 8.82
C MET A 13 3.16 4.18 9.85
N ARG A 14 4.22 4.87 9.41
CA ARG A 14 5.25 5.42 10.29
C ARG A 14 4.70 6.41 11.30
N ARG A 15 3.81 7.32 10.88
CA ARG A 15 3.23 8.33 11.79
C ARG A 15 2.32 7.73 12.87
N ASN A 16 1.76 6.54 12.62
CA ASN A 16 0.78 5.92 13.50
C ASN A 16 1.27 4.61 14.14
N ASN A 17 2.57 4.29 14.06
CA ASN A 17 3.13 3.01 14.52
C ASN A 17 2.37 1.78 14.00
N ILE A 18 1.91 1.81 12.75
CA ILE A 18 1.20 0.68 12.13
C ILE A 18 2.22 -0.32 11.59
N LYS A 19 2.14 -1.57 12.06
CA LYS A 19 3.06 -2.64 11.66
C LYS A 19 2.78 -3.20 10.28
N TYR A 20 1.51 -3.42 9.91
CA TYR A 20 1.13 -4.03 8.63
C TYR A 20 0.18 -3.14 7.83
N GLY A 21 0.39 -3.09 6.51
CA GLY A 21 -0.48 -2.38 5.57
C GLY A 21 -0.83 -3.24 4.37
N LEU A 22 -2.05 -3.09 3.85
CA LEU A 22 -2.51 -3.74 2.62
C LEU A 22 -2.78 -2.67 1.57
N GLN A 23 -2.07 -2.72 0.46
CA GLN A 23 -2.34 -1.90 -0.71
C GLN A 23 -3.03 -2.76 -1.77
N THR A 24 -4.17 -2.29 -2.28
CA THR A 24 -4.86 -2.92 -3.42
C THR A 24 -5.13 -1.88 -4.50
N MET A 25 -5.17 -2.32 -5.75
CA MET A 25 -5.55 -1.47 -6.89
C MET A 25 -6.22 -2.31 -7.97
N CYS A 26 -7.15 -1.68 -8.69
CA CYS A 26 -7.61 -2.20 -9.98
C CYS A 26 -6.59 -1.86 -11.08
N GLU A 27 -6.52 -2.73 -12.08
CA GLU A 27 -5.74 -2.55 -13.29
C GLU A 27 -6.61 -2.79 -14.53
N GLY A 28 -6.18 -2.23 -15.67
CA GLY A 28 -6.88 -2.39 -16.94
C GLY A 28 -7.04 -3.87 -17.32
N GLY A 29 -8.16 -4.21 -17.98
CA GLY A 29 -8.45 -5.59 -18.38
C GLY A 29 -9.13 -6.44 -17.29
N GLY A 30 -9.68 -5.81 -16.25
CA GLY A 30 -10.41 -6.52 -15.18
C GLY A 30 -9.49 -7.19 -14.16
N MET A 31 -8.26 -6.72 -14.04
CA MET A 31 -7.25 -7.25 -13.13
C MET A 31 -7.15 -6.41 -11.86
N ALA A 32 -6.48 -6.97 -10.84
CA ALA A 32 -6.16 -6.25 -9.63
C ALA A 32 -4.86 -6.79 -9.01
N ASN A 33 -4.20 -5.95 -8.23
CA ASN A 33 -3.07 -6.34 -7.40
C ASN A 33 -3.39 -6.15 -5.91
N ALA A 34 -2.69 -6.92 -5.07
CA ALA A 34 -2.74 -6.82 -3.62
C ALA A 34 -1.32 -7.03 -3.06
N THR A 35 -0.89 -6.15 -2.18
CA THR A 35 0.47 -6.18 -1.59
C THR A 35 0.38 -5.93 -0.10
N ILE A 36 0.91 -6.86 0.69
CA ILE A 36 1.08 -6.67 2.13
C ILE A 36 2.48 -6.11 2.40
N LEU A 37 2.55 -5.09 3.24
CA LEU A 37 3.79 -4.51 3.73
C LEU A 37 3.89 -4.67 5.23
N GLU A 38 5.10 -4.95 5.70
CA GLU A 38 5.50 -4.89 7.10
C GLU A 38 6.45 -3.70 7.28
N LEU A 39 6.20 -2.87 8.29
CA LEU A 39 7.08 -1.78 8.67
C LEU A 39 8.13 -2.30 9.66
N LEU A 40 9.40 -2.23 9.25
CA LEU A 40 10.58 -2.57 10.05
C LEU A 40 11.03 -1.41 10.95
#